data_AF-A0A2P4YKA4-F1
#
_entry.id   AF-A0A2P4YKA4-F1
#
_cell.length_a   1.000
_cell.length_b   1.000
_cell.length_c   1.000
_cell.angle_alpha   90.00
_cell.angle_beta   90.00
_cell.angle_gamma   90.00
#
_symmetry.space_group_name_H-M   'P 1'
#
loop_
_entity.id
_entity.type
_entity.pdbx_description
1 polymer ?
#
loop_
_entity_poly.entity_id
_entity_poly.type
_entity_poly.pdbx_seq_one_letter_code
_entity_poly.pdbx_strand_id
1 'polypeptide(L)'
;MEDLADASLTPDENGILDLQDKHWVTLDEVVWSYAHSLLVLNVSRNQLVHISEAVGNLNLLRELLLANNRISSIPVQIARCVNLRKLDLRRNRLEVLPSELQYCERLEDLDASYNDLTTVPPELGRLQHLRVLNLRYNKLTLLPHTLCDCPVLEEVGCEGNEGLTDIPESLRSNTKLVLWICSTVKRHRTEVAELVEINSELERMARLGDEERLKLREEIADLQRKKKSLEDERPHNYLFMKKQVERITSEVCSVM
;
A
#
# COMPACT_ATOMS: atom_id res chain seq x y z
N MET A 1 11.57 22.13 38.66
CA MET A 1 12.64 21.38 39.35
C MET A 1 11.92 20.34 40.18
N GLU A 2 11.45 19.28 39.51
CA GLU A 2 11.01 18.06 40.18
C GLU A 2 12.11 17.05 39.90
N ASP A 3 13.04 16.97 40.86
CA ASP A 3 13.92 15.83 41.05
C ASP A 3 13.06 14.65 41.51
N LEU A 4 12.59 13.87 40.55
CA LEU A 4 12.30 12.46 40.75
C LEU A 4 13.21 11.74 39.78
N ALA A 5 14.21 11.03 40.31
CA ALA A 5 14.88 9.99 39.54
C ALA A 5 13.78 9.06 39.01
N ASP A 6 13.41 9.24 37.75
CA ASP A 6 12.27 8.57 37.15
C ASP A 6 12.62 7.09 37.06
N ALA A 7 12.07 6.29 37.97
CA ALA A 7 12.30 4.85 38.03
C ALA A 7 11.92 4.14 36.70
N SER A 8 11.27 4.84 35.76
CA SER A 8 11.02 4.34 34.42
C SER A 8 12.22 4.36 33.48
N LEU A 9 13.31 5.07 33.79
CA LEU A 9 14.49 5.19 32.93
C LEU A 9 15.68 4.31 33.38
N THR A 10 15.46 3.39 34.32
CA THR A 10 16.48 2.46 34.80
C THR A 10 16.29 1.08 34.18
N PRO A 11 17.34 0.45 33.60
CA PRO A 11 17.28 -0.94 33.16
C PRO A 11 16.99 -1.88 34.32
N ASP A 12 16.31 -2.99 34.05
CA ASP A 12 16.09 -4.06 35.02
C ASP A 12 17.36 -4.89 35.31
N GLU A 13 17.25 -5.89 36.19
CA GLU A 13 18.35 -6.79 36.54
C GLU A 13 18.91 -7.61 35.37
N ASN A 14 18.15 -7.73 34.28
CA ASN A 14 18.53 -8.42 33.05
C ASN A 14 19.08 -7.45 31.99
N GLY A 15 19.22 -6.15 32.31
CA GLY A 15 19.68 -5.14 31.38
C GLY A 15 18.63 -4.78 30.32
N ILE A 16 17.34 -4.95 30.62
CA ILE A 16 16.23 -4.58 29.74
C ILE A 16 15.69 -3.22 30.18
N LEU A 17 15.60 -2.29 29.24
CA LEU A 17 14.93 -1.00 29.43
C LEU A 17 13.75 -0.93 28.47
N ASP A 18 12.54 -1.01 29.02
CA ASP A 18 11.29 -0.93 28.28
C ASP A 18 10.60 0.43 28.49
N LEU A 19 10.60 1.22 27.43
CA LEU A 19 10.05 2.57 27.33
C LEU A 19 8.90 2.62 26.30
N GLN A 20 8.24 1.49 26.01
CA GLN A 20 7.15 1.45 25.04
C GLN A 20 5.90 2.21 25.50
N ASP A 21 5.14 2.74 24.53
CA ASP A 21 3.83 3.39 24.76
C ASP A 21 3.87 4.56 25.77
N LYS A 22 4.96 5.32 25.79
CA LYS A 22 5.18 6.45 26.71
C LYS A 22 5.10 7.82 26.02
N HIS A 23 4.75 7.87 24.75
CA HIS A 23 4.66 9.07 23.93
C HIS A 23 5.96 9.89 23.81
N TRP A 24 7.13 9.28 23.99
CA TRP A 24 8.42 9.97 23.88
C TRP A 24 8.61 10.58 22.48
N VAL A 25 9.06 11.84 22.43
CA VAL A 25 9.46 12.52 21.19
C VAL A 25 10.98 12.46 21.00
N THR A 26 11.71 12.46 22.11
CA THR A 26 13.16 12.30 22.20
C THR A 26 13.49 11.42 23.39
N LEU A 27 14.64 10.75 23.36
CA LEU A 27 15.17 10.01 24.51
C LEU A 27 16.14 10.89 25.30
N ASP A 28 16.10 10.77 26.62
CA ASP A 28 17.01 11.48 27.52
C ASP A 28 18.44 10.91 27.42
N GLU A 29 19.44 11.76 27.66
CA GLU A 29 20.86 11.38 27.67
C GLU A 29 21.16 10.28 28.70
N VAL A 30 20.37 10.22 29.77
CA VAL A 30 20.48 9.19 30.82
C VAL A 30 20.40 7.78 30.24
N VAL A 31 19.58 7.53 29.21
CA VAL A 31 19.45 6.21 28.55
C VAL A 31 20.79 5.73 28.00
N TRP A 32 21.58 6.64 27.45
CA TRP A 32 22.87 6.32 26.81
C TRP A 32 23.99 6.08 27.84
N SER A 33 23.79 6.49 29.09
CA SER A 33 24.75 6.27 30.18
C SER A 33 24.84 4.81 30.62
N TYR A 34 23.81 3.99 30.32
CA TYR A 34 23.74 2.56 30.70
C TYR A 34 24.51 1.61 29.77
N ALA A 35 25.46 2.12 29.00
CA ALA A 35 26.32 1.39 28.06
C ALA A 35 26.83 0.03 28.57
N HIS A 36 27.21 -0.03 29.86
CA HIS A 36 27.83 -1.21 30.48
C HIS A 36 26.84 -2.25 31.00
N SER A 37 25.53 -2.00 30.89
CA SER A 37 24.49 -2.85 31.48
C SER A 37 23.33 -3.15 30.53
N LEU A 38 23.08 -2.27 29.55
CA LEU A 38 21.91 -2.36 28.71
C LEU A 38 22.10 -3.40 27.59
N LEU A 39 21.26 -4.42 27.61
CA LEU A 39 21.21 -5.50 26.62
C LEU A 39 20.02 -5.36 25.68
N VAL A 40 18.89 -4.87 26.15
CA VAL A 40 17.66 -4.71 25.36
C VAL A 40 17.10 -3.32 25.58
N LEU A 41 16.91 -2.55 24.51
CA LEU A 41 16.23 -1.27 24.54
C LEU A 41 14.96 -1.36 23.71
N ASN A 42 13.82 -1.28 24.38
CA ASN A 42 12.52 -1.19 23.72
C ASN A 42 11.96 0.22 23.85
N VAL A 43 11.85 0.93 22.73
CA VAL A 43 11.25 2.27 22.65
C VAL A 43 10.14 2.28 21.60
N SER A 44 9.53 1.12 21.36
CA SER A 44 8.46 0.95 20.37
C SER A 44 7.21 1.75 20.75
N ARG A 45 6.39 2.11 19.76
CA ARG A 45 5.09 2.80 19.94
C ARG A 45 5.24 4.16 20.65
N ASN A 46 6.23 4.93 20.22
CA ASN A 46 6.44 6.30 20.67
C ASN A 46 6.30 7.26 19.48
N GLN A 47 6.80 8.48 19.63
CA GLN A 47 6.76 9.54 18.61
C GLN A 47 8.17 10.01 18.24
N LEU A 48 9.17 9.14 18.40
CA LEU A 48 10.57 9.46 18.14
C LEU A 48 10.76 9.85 16.67
N VAL A 49 11.40 10.99 16.43
CA VAL A 49 11.70 11.49 15.08
C VAL A 49 13.14 11.15 14.69
N HIS A 50 14.04 11.09 15.66
CA HIS A 50 15.44 10.75 15.47
C HIS A 50 15.94 9.90 16.63
N ILE A 51 17.02 9.14 16.39
CA ILE A 51 17.80 8.46 17.42
C ILE A 51 19.15 9.17 17.54
N SER A 52 19.55 9.46 18.78
CA SER A 52 20.83 10.12 19.07
C SER A 52 21.99 9.25 18.62
N GLU A 53 23.08 9.89 18.16
CA GLU A 53 24.36 9.22 17.88
C GLU A 53 24.91 8.47 19.09
N ALA A 54 24.50 8.88 20.29
CA ALA A 54 24.85 8.24 21.55
C ALA A 54 24.35 6.78 21.66
N VAL A 55 23.45 6.33 20.78
CA VAL A 55 23.11 4.89 20.64
C VAL A 55 24.36 4.03 20.45
N GLY A 56 25.39 4.56 19.78
CA GLY A 56 26.66 3.87 19.59
C GLY A 56 27.47 3.65 20.87
N ASN A 57 27.09 4.26 22.00
CA ASN A 57 27.69 3.98 23.30
C ASN A 57 27.21 2.66 23.89
N LEU A 58 26.06 2.14 23.46
CA LEU A 58 25.45 0.91 23.96
C LEU A 58 26.13 -0.33 23.36
N ASN A 59 27.41 -0.51 23.65
CA ASN A 59 28.26 -1.56 23.09
C ASN A 59 27.82 -2.99 23.45
N LEU A 60 27.09 -3.19 24.55
CA LEU A 60 26.54 -4.49 24.95
C LEU A 60 25.13 -4.77 24.41
N LEU A 61 24.52 -3.80 23.71
CA LEU A 61 23.15 -3.92 23.22
C LEU A 61 23.03 -5.10 22.25
N ARG A 62 22.03 -5.94 22.51
CA ARG A 62 21.67 -7.12 21.72
C ARG A 62 20.39 -6.91 20.94
N GLU A 63 19.43 -6.20 21.51
CA GLU A 63 18.16 -5.94 20.84
C GLU A 63 17.79 -4.46 20.94
N LEU A 64 17.47 -3.88 19.79
CA LEU A 64 16.98 -2.51 19.67
C LEU A 64 15.62 -2.53 18.98
N LEU A 65 14.57 -2.21 19.73
CA LEU A 65 13.20 -2.23 19.25
C LEU A 65 12.67 -0.80 19.13
N LEU A 66 12.52 -0.34 17.90
CA LEU A 66 12.15 1.03 17.51
C LEU A 66 10.82 1.08 16.74
N ALA A 67 10.05 -0.01 16.76
CA ALA A 67 8.85 -0.17 15.97
C ALA A 67 7.79 0.91 16.25
N ASN A 68 7.02 1.31 15.23
CA ASN A 68 5.93 2.30 15.37
C ASN A 68 6.41 3.63 15.96
N ASN A 69 7.36 4.27 15.30
CA ASN A 69 7.83 5.62 15.60
C ASN A 69 7.72 6.50 14.34
N ARG A 70 8.39 7.65 14.30
CA ARG A 70 8.44 8.57 13.16
C ARG A 70 9.89 8.79 12.69
N ILE A 71 10.75 7.81 12.90
CA ILE A 71 12.19 7.92 12.66
C ILE A 71 12.46 7.99 11.17
N SER A 72 13.17 9.03 10.73
CA SER A 72 13.52 9.23 9.31
C SER A 72 14.91 8.71 8.94
N SER A 73 15.81 8.59 9.91
CA SER A 73 17.17 8.07 9.70
C SER A 73 17.72 7.37 10.93
N ILE A 74 18.60 6.40 10.70
CA ILE A 74 19.38 5.74 11.74
C ILE A 74 20.81 6.30 11.72
N PRO A 75 21.36 6.73 12.87
CA PRO A 75 22.72 7.28 12.92
C PRO A 75 23.76 6.20 12.59
N VAL A 76 24.82 6.57 11.88
CA VAL A 76 25.92 5.67 11.48
C VAL A 76 26.62 5.03 12.70
N GLN A 77 26.54 5.67 13.86
CA GLN A 77 27.08 5.21 15.13
C GLN A 77 26.43 3.92 15.63
N ILE A 78 25.28 3.50 15.07
CA ILE A 78 24.70 2.17 15.33
C ILE A 78 25.70 1.04 15.05
N ALA A 79 26.63 1.27 14.12
CA ALA A 79 27.73 0.36 13.77
C ALA A 79 28.63 -0.02 14.96
N ARG A 80 28.65 0.78 16.03
CA ARG A 80 29.41 0.49 17.25
C ARG A 80 28.71 -0.56 18.14
N CYS A 81 27.43 -0.85 17.90
CA CYS A 81 26.68 -1.89 18.58
C CYS A 81 27.02 -3.27 18.00
N VAL A 82 28.29 -3.69 18.11
CA VAL A 82 28.81 -4.95 17.55
C VAL A 82 28.14 -6.22 18.10
N ASN A 83 27.42 -6.09 19.22
CA ASN A 83 26.67 -7.16 19.86
C ASN A 83 25.20 -7.23 19.42
N LEU A 84 24.74 -6.30 18.58
CA LEU A 84 23.36 -6.21 18.15
C LEU A 84 22.99 -7.45 17.33
N ARG A 85 21.95 -8.15 17.77
CA ARG A 85 21.38 -9.35 17.14
C ARG A 85 20.04 -9.07 16.49
N LYS A 86 19.26 -8.17 17.06
CA LYS A 86 17.94 -7.82 16.56
C LYS A 86 17.76 -6.32 16.46
N LEU A 87 17.30 -5.87 15.30
CA LEU A 87 16.97 -4.49 15.01
C LEU A 87 15.57 -4.42 14.41
N ASP A 88 14.59 -3.95 15.19
CA ASP A 88 13.21 -3.76 14.74
C ASP A 88 12.94 -2.28 14.47
N LEU A 89 12.88 -1.91 13.19
CA LEU A 89 12.64 -0.57 12.66
C LEU A 89 11.26 -0.45 12.00
N ARG A 90 10.38 -1.45 12.16
CA ARG A 90 9.12 -1.49 11.41
C ARG A 90 8.24 -0.28 11.68
N ARG A 91 7.47 0.16 10.68
CA ARG A 91 6.53 1.29 10.81
C ARG A 91 7.22 2.56 11.31
N ASN A 92 8.21 3.00 10.55
CA ASN A 92 8.89 4.28 10.69
C ASN A 92 8.78 5.04 9.35
N ARG A 93 9.66 6.02 9.12
CA ARG A 93 9.70 6.84 7.90
C ARG A 93 11.09 6.81 7.27
N LEU A 94 11.77 5.68 7.38
CA LEU A 94 13.14 5.52 6.91
C LEU A 94 13.17 5.54 5.38
N GLU A 95 13.97 6.43 4.80
CA GLU A 95 14.19 6.47 3.35
C GLU A 95 15.42 5.65 2.93
N VAL A 96 16.40 5.51 3.82
CA VAL A 96 17.67 4.80 3.60
C VAL A 96 18.09 4.09 4.89
N LEU A 97 18.71 2.91 4.74
CA LEU A 97 19.45 2.24 5.81
C LEU A 97 20.94 2.63 5.72
N PRO A 98 21.63 2.93 6.83
CA PRO A 98 23.06 3.27 6.79
C PRO A 98 23.89 2.04 6.37
N SER A 99 24.85 2.25 5.47
CA SER A 99 25.73 1.17 4.99
C SER A 99 26.64 0.62 6.10
N GLU A 100 26.87 1.41 7.14
CA GLU A 100 27.63 1.04 8.33
C GLU A 100 26.94 -0.05 9.18
N LEU A 101 25.67 -0.40 8.91
CA LEU A 101 25.04 -1.58 9.51
C LEU A 101 25.84 -2.86 9.26
N GLN A 102 26.66 -2.92 8.20
CA GLN A 102 27.58 -4.04 7.94
C GLN A 102 28.51 -4.39 9.12
N TYR A 103 28.80 -3.44 10.01
CA TYR A 103 29.67 -3.64 11.17
C TYR A 103 28.94 -4.24 12.38
N CYS A 104 27.61 -4.37 12.33
CA CYS A 104 26.84 -5.12 13.31
C CYS A 104 26.96 -6.63 13.01
N GLU A 105 28.17 -7.19 13.14
CA GLU A 105 28.52 -8.54 12.67
C GLU A 105 27.64 -9.67 13.23
N ARG A 106 27.03 -9.43 14.40
CA ARG A 106 26.14 -10.37 15.10
C ARG A 106 24.66 -10.19 14.77
N LEU A 107 24.31 -9.31 13.83
CA LEU A 107 22.92 -9.04 13.48
C LEU A 107 22.30 -10.28 12.81
N GLU A 108 21.26 -10.82 13.44
CA GLU A 108 20.54 -12.03 13.03
C GLU A 108 19.18 -11.69 12.39
N ASP A 109 18.50 -10.67 12.92
CA ASP A 109 17.14 -10.26 12.53
C ASP A 109 17.07 -8.74 12.31
N LEU A 110 16.76 -8.34 11.09
CA LEU A 110 16.54 -6.95 10.69
C LEU A 110 15.14 -6.80 10.09
N ASP A 111 14.25 -6.11 10.81
CA ASP A 111 12.94 -5.73 10.30
C ASP A 111 12.89 -4.23 10.01
N ALA A 112 12.84 -3.86 8.74
CA ALA A 112 12.62 -2.50 8.28
C ALA A 112 11.34 -2.38 7.43
N SER A 113 10.35 -3.25 7.69
CA SER A 113 9.07 -3.22 6.98
C SER A 113 8.24 -1.98 7.29
N TYR A 114 7.33 -1.60 6.39
CA TYR A 114 6.49 -0.40 6.52
C TYR A 114 7.33 0.87 6.73
N ASN A 115 8.26 1.12 5.81
CA ASN A 115 9.07 2.33 5.75
C ASN A 115 8.99 2.92 4.34
N ASP A 116 9.80 3.94 4.05
CA ASP A 116 9.88 4.62 2.76
C ASP A 116 11.17 4.26 2.01
N LEU A 117 11.76 3.08 2.29
CA LEU A 117 13.07 2.69 1.74
C LEU A 117 13.00 2.60 0.22
N THR A 118 13.90 3.30 -0.47
CA THR A 118 14.01 3.28 -1.93
C THR A 118 15.08 2.31 -2.43
N THR A 119 16.12 2.10 -1.61
CA THR A 119 17.24 1.20 -1.88
C THR A 119 17.67 0.49 -0.60
N VAL A 120 18.38 -0.62 -0.77
CA VAL A 120 19.05 -1.34 0.31
C VAL A 120 20.56 -1.25 0.04
N PRO A 121 21.38 -0.82 1.03
CA PRO A 121 22.82 -0.71 0.82
C PRO A 121 23.43 -2.10 0.50
N PRO A 122 24.27 -2.23 -0.54
CA PRO A 122 24.90 -3.50 -0.89
C PRO A 122 25.80 -4.05 0.23
N GLU A 123 26.28 -3.18 1.12
CA GLU A 123 27.09 -3.54 2.29
C GLU A 123 26.37 -4.47 3.27
N LEU A 124 25.02 -4.49 3.29
CA LEU A 124 24.26 -5.45 4.11
C LEU A 124 24.57 -6.91 3.74
N GLY A 125 25.01 -7.16 2.51
CA GLY A 125 25.49 -8.47 2.06
C GLY A 125 26.65 -9.04 2.88
N ARG A 126 27.38 -8.19 3.62
CA ARG A 126 28.53 -8.60 4.45
C ARG A 126 28.14 -9.15 5.82
N LEU A 127 26.87 -9.07 6.21
CA LEU A 127 26.41 -9.56 7.50
C LEU A 127 26.43 -11.09 7.56
N GLN A 128 27.41 -11.62 8.31
CA GLN A 128 27.69 -13.05 8.36
C GLN A 128 26.64 -13.87 9.12
N HIS A 129 25.83 -13.23 9.97
CA HIS A 129 24.85 -13.89 10.82
C HIS A 129 23.40 -13.52 10.47
N LEU A 130 23.17 -12.70 9.43
CA LEU A 130 21.83 -12.24 9.10
C LEU A 130 20.99 -13.40 8.55
N ARG A 131 19.94 -13.76 9.28
CA ARG A 131 19.02 -14.86 8.95
C ARG A 131 17.71 -14.35 8.37
N VAL A 132 17.20 -13.25 8.91
CA VAL A 132 15.90 -12.68 8.52
C VAL A 132 16.09 -11.21 8.16
N LEU A 133 15.68 -10.87 6.94
CA LEU A 133 15.62 -9.50 6.44
C LEU A 133 14.20 -9.20 5.96
N ASN A 134 13.47 -8.37 6.72
CA ASN A 134 12.11 -7.97 6.37
C ASN A 134 12.10 -6.54 5.83
N LEU A 135 11.80 -6.39 4.55
CA LEU A 135 11.72 -5.14 3.79
C LEU A 135 10.33 -4.94 3.19
N ARG A 136 9.31 -5.62 3.72
CA ARG A 136 7.94 -5.54 3.18
C ARG A 136 7.39 -4.12 3.30
N TYR A 137 6.51 -3.72 2.37
CA TYR A 137 5.83 -2.43 2.33
C TYR A 137 6.82 -1.27 2.40
N ASN A 138 7.71 -1.21 1.41
CA ASN A 138 8.66 -0.13 1.17
C ASN A 138 8.49 0.37 -0.28
N LYS A 139 9.42 1.23 -0.74
CA LYS A 139 9.45 1.79 -2.11
C LYS A 139 10.64 1.27 -2.91
N LEU A 140 11.08 0.03 -2.62
CA LEU A 140 12.27 -0.54 -3.26
C LEU A 140 12.02 -0.77 -4.74
N THR A 141 13.01 -0.39 -5.55
CA THR A 141 13.02 -0.66 -7.00
C THR A 141 13.92 -1.83 -7.36
N LEU A 142 14.94 -2.09 -6.53
CA LEU A 142 15.92 -3.16 -6.72
C LEU A 142 16.38 -3.72 -5.38
N LEU A 143 16.70 -5.01 -5.37
CA LEU A 143 17.43 -5.65 -4.29
C LEU A 143 18.91 -5.80 -4.70
N PRO A 144 19.88 -5.50 -3.82
CA PRO A 144 21.28 -5.67 -4.15
C PRO A 144 21.62 -7.16 -4.28
N HIS A 145 22.36 -7.51 -5.32
CA HIS A 145 22.80 -8.89 -5.56
C HIS A 145 23.64 -9.44 -4.40
N THR A 146 24.37 -8.57 -3.70
CA THR A 146 25.23 -8.90 -2.56
C THR A 146 24.49 -9.52 -1.37
N LEU A 147 23.15 -9.45 -1.30
CA LEU A 147 22.40 -10.22 -0.30
C LEU A 147 22.61 -11.74 -0.43
N CYS A 148 23.07 -12.23 -1.60
CA CYS A 148 23.48 -13.63 -1.74
C CYS A 148 24.78 -13.96 -0.99
N ASP A 149 25.57 -12.96 -0.62
CA ASP A 149 26.83 -13.14 0.10
C ASP A 149 26.61 -13.36 1.60
N CYS A 150 25.37 -13.16 2.10
CA CYS A 150 24.97 -13.54 3.45
C CYS A 150 24.83 -15.07 3.53
N PRO A 151 25.72 -15.78 4.23
CA PRO A 151 25.81 -17.24 4.14
C PRO A 151 24.64 -17.97 4.82
N VAL A 152 23.95 -17.30 5.74
CA VAL A 152 22.87 -17.88 6.57
C VAL A 152 21.52 -17.19 6.36
N LEU A 153 21.36 -16.42 5.27
CA LEU A 153 20.13 -15.69 4.99
C LEU A 153 19.01 -16.64 4.58
N GLU A 154 18.07 -16.86 5.49
CA GLU A 154 16.95 -17.79 5.33
C GLU A 154 15.72 -17.10 4.72
N GLU A 155 15.45 -15.86 5.14
CA GLU A 155 14.25 -15.11 4.76
C GLU A 155 14.58 -13.71 4.27
N VAL A 156 14.06 -13.37 3.09
CA VAL A 156 13.97 -12.00 2.60
C VAL A 156 12.51 -11.71 2.29
N GLY A 157 11.90 -10.81 3.05
CA GLY A 157 10.54 -10.33 2.79
C GLY A 157 10.59 -9.05 1.96
N CYS A 158 10.07 -9.06 0.74
CA CYS A 158 10.01 -7.86 -0.13
C CYS A 158 8.60 -7.54 -0.66
N GLU A 159 7.57 -8.17 -0.09
CA GLU A 159 6.17 -7.93 -0.43
C GLU A 159 5.77 -6.45 -0.28
N GLY A 160 4.90 -5.93 -1.13
CA GLY A 160 4.43 -4.55 -1.02
C GLY A 160 5.42 -3.49 -1.49
N ASN A 161 6.49 -3.88 -2.18
CA ASN A 161 7.36 -2.96 -2.94
C ASN A 161 6.87 -2.88 -4.39
N GLU A 162 6.00 -1.93 -4.70
CA GLU A 162 5.36 -1.82 -6.03
C GLU A 162 6.36 -1.57 -7.17
N GLY A 163 7.50 -0.92 -6.87
CA GLY A 163 8.55 -0.65 -7.84
C GLY A 163 9.51 -1.81 -8.08
N LEU A 164 9.43 -2.88 -7.29
CA LEU A 164 10.36 -4.01 -7.38
C LEU A 164 9.92 -4.96 -8.50
N THR A 165 10.54 -4.81 -9.66
CA THR A 165 10.18 -5.57 -10.88
C THR A 165 11.10 -6.75 -11.15
N ASP A 166 12.33 -6.73 -10.63
CA ASP A 166 13.30 -7.80 -10.81
C ASP A 166 13.96 -8.19 -9.48
N ILE A 167 14.32 -9.46 -9.41
CA ILE A 167 15.08 -10.04 -8.30
C ILE A 167 16.38 -10.55 -8.89
N PRO A 168 17.55 -10.16 -8.33
CA PRO A 168 18.85 -10.65 -8.77
C PRO A 168 18.87 -12.17 -8.93
N GLU A 169 19.49 -12.67 -10.00
CA GLU A 169 19.55 -14.12 -10.28
C GLU A 169 20.12 -14.92 -9.10
N SER A 170 21.11 -14.37 -8.41
CA SER A 170 21.73 -14.95 -7.22
C SER A 170 20.76 -15.18 -6.06
N LEU A 171 19.65 -14.43 -5.98
CA LEU A 171 18.64 -14.54 -4.92
C LEU A 171 17.45 -15.42 -5.31
N ARG A 172 17.36 -15.90 -6.56
CA ARG A 172 16.26 -16.77 -7.01
C ARG A 172 16.28 -18.15 -6.35
N SER A 173 17.34 -18.53 -5.64
CA SER A 173 17.41 -19.77 -4.85
C SER A 173 16.67 -19.67 -3.51
N ASN A 174 16.39 -18.46 -3.01
CA ASN A 174 15.72 -18.29 -1.74
C ASN A 174 14.24 -18.73 -1.85
N THR A 175 13.89 -19.81 -1.15
CA THR A 175 12.55 -20.43 -1.27
C THR A 175 11.42 -19.46 -0.90
N LYS A 176 11.63 -18.57 0.08
CA LYS A 176 10.61 -17.58 0.48
C LYS A 176 10.42 -16.50 -0.58
N LEU A 177 11.49 -16.00 -1.20
CA LEU A 177 11.40 -15.09 -2.35
C LEU A 177 10.72 -15.75 -3.55
N VAL A 178 11.01 -17.02 -3.83
CA VAL A 178 10.36 -17.77 -4.92
C VAL A 178 8.87 -17.94 -4.67
N LEU A 179 8.47 -18.30 -3.43
CA LEU A 179 7.06 -18.40 -3.05
C LEU A 179 6.36 -17.05 -3.17
N TRP A 180 7.02 -15.96 -2.76
CA TRP A 180 6.52 -14.60 -2.95
C TRP A 180 6.30 -14.28 -4.43
N ILE A 181 7.30 -14.47 -5.31
CA ILE A 181 7.16 -14.26 -6.76
C ILE A 181 5.96 -15.06 -7.30
N CYS A 182 5.87 -16.35 -6.95
CA CYS A 182 4.77 -17.21 -7.41
C CYS A 182 3.41 -16.69 -6.94
N SER A 183 3.32 -16.20 -5.71
CA SER A 183 2.09 -15.62 -5.16
C SER A 183 1.70 -14.31 -5.86
N THR A 184 2.67 -13.43 -6.11
CA THR A 184 2.47 -12.14 -6.81
C THR A 184 2.02 -12.36 -8.25
N VAL A 185 2.66 -13.28 -8.98
CA VAL A 185 2.27 -13.62 -10.35
C VAL A 185 0.86 -14.22 -10.40
N LYS A 186 0.51 -15.11 -9.44
CA LYS A 186 -0.85 -15.65 -9.33
C LYS A 186 -1.88 -14.55 -9.08
N ARG A 187 -1.59 -13.62 -8.17
CA ARG A 187 -2.45 -12.49 -7.84
C ARG A 187 -2.68 -11.57 -9.04
N HIS A 188 -1.62 -11.20 -9.76
CA HIS A 188 -1.80 -10.39 -10.97
C HIS A 188 -2.60 -11.11 -12.06
N ARG A 189 -2.45 -12.44 -12.19
CA ARG A 189 -3.25 -13.22 -13.14
C ARG A 189 -4.74 -13.20 -12.80
N THR A 190 -5.11 -13.26 -11.52
CA THR A 190 -6.51 -13.17 -11.09
C THR A 190 -7.08 -11.77 -11.30
N GLU A 191 -6.33 -10.72 -10.94
CA GLU A 191 -6.73 -9.32 -11.15
C GLU A 191 -7.00 -9.03 -12.65
N VAL A 192 -6.14 -9.52 -13.54
CA VAL A 192 -6.36 -9.38 -15.00
C VAL A 192 -7.60 -10.13 -15.48
N ALA A 193 -7.87 -11.32 -14.94
CA ALA A 193 -9.06 -12.09 -15.31
C ALA A 193 -10.35 -11.37 -14.92
N GLU A 194 -10.40 -10.80 -13.71
CA GLU A 194 -11.53 -10.00 -13.22
C GLU A 194 -11.76 -8.75 -14.10
N LEU A 195 -10.69 -8.05 -14.49
CA LEU A 195 -10.81 -6.89 -15.39
C LEU A 195 -11.35 -7.26 -16.77
N VAL A 196 -10.95 -8.40 -17.33
CA VAL A 196 -11.48 -8.90 -18.60
C VAL A 196 -12.97 -9.22 -18.50
N GLU A 197 -13.39 -9.82 -17.39
CA GLU A 197 -14.80 -10.12 -17.13
C GLU A 197 -15.63 -8.84 -17.04
N ILE A 198 -15.19 -7.84 -16.26
CA ILE A 198 -15.83 -6.53 -16.17
C ILE A 198 -15.94 -5.85 -17.54
N ASN A 199 -14.88 -5.86 -18.34
CA ASN A 199 -14.91 -5.25 -19.67
C ASN A 199 -15.91 -5.95 -20.59
N SER A 200 -16.01 -7.28 -20.50
CA SER A 200 -17.00 -8.05 -21.27
C SER A 200 -18.45 -7.71 -20.87
N GLU A 201 -18.71 -7.44 -19.59
CA GLU A 201 -20.02 -7.00 -19.10
C GLU A 201 -20.35 -5.58 -19.59
N LEU A 202 -19.40 -4.66 -19.52
CA LEU A 202 -19.56 -3.30 -20.04
C LEU A 202 -19.93 -3.30 -21.53
N GLU A 203 -19.27 -4.14 -22.34
CA GLU A 203 -19.61 -4.29 -23.76
C GLU A 203 -21.00 -4.88 -23.99
N ARG A 204 -21.46 -5.81 -23.15
CA ARG A 204 -22.84 -6.33 -23.21
C ARG A 204 -23.86 -5.24 -22.90
N MET A 205 -23.62 -4.45 -21.85
CA MET A 205 -24.49 -3.33 -21.47
C MET A 205 -24.57 -2.27 -22.57
N ALA A 206 -23.45 -1.93 -23.20
CA ALA A 206 -23.42 -0.97 -24.31
C ALA A 206 -24.27 -1.45 -25.50
N ARG A 207 -24.13 -2.73 -25.89
CA ARG A 207 -24.94 -3.34 -26.97
C ARG A 207 -26.44 -3.30 -26.67
N LEU A 208 -26.84 -3.66 -25.45
CA LEU A 208 -28.24 -3.59 -25.02
C LEU A 208 -28.79 -2.17 -25.12
N GLY A 209 -28.02 -1.17 -24.68
CA GLY A 209 -28.40 0.24 -24.80
C GLY A 209 -28.56 0.70 -26.26
N ASP A 210 -27.70 0.22 -27.16
CA ASP A 210 -27.81 0.51 -28.60
C ASP A 210 -29.05 -0.16 -29.23
N GLU A 211 -29.37 -1.40 -28.84
CA GLU A 211 -30.59 -2.09 -29.28
C GLU A 211 -31.86 -1.37 -28.79
N GLU A 212 -31.89 -0.92 -27.53
CA GLU A 212 -33.01 -0.13 -26.99
C GLU A 212 -33.17 1.20 -27.71
N ARG A 213 -32.06 1.89 -28.00
CA ARG A 213 -32.07 3.13 -28.80
C ARG A 213 -32.58 2.90 -30.23
N LEU A 214 -32.26 1.75 -30.83
CA LEU A 214 -32.75 1.39 -32.16
C LEU A 214 -34.27 1.17 -32.15
N LYS A 215 -34.80 0.41 -31.19
CA LYS A 215 -36.25 0.16 -31.02
C LYS A 215 -37.04 1.47 -30.85
N LEU A 216 -36.54 2.38 -30.00
CA LEU A 216 -37.17 3.70 -29.81
C LEU A 216 -37.19 4.53 -31.11
N ARG A 217 -36.14 4.46 -31.93
CA ARG A 217 -36.09 5.16 -33.23
C ARG A 217 -37.12 4.62 -34.21
N GLU A 218 -37.32 3.31 -34.25
CA GLU A 218 -38.34 2.67 -35.09
C GLU A 218 -39.76 3.08 -34.66
N GLU A 219 -40.04 3.06 -33.36
CA GLU A 219 -41.34 3.47 -32.81
C GLU A 219 -41.65 4.96 -33.09
N ILE A 220 -40.65 5.84 -32.95
CA ILE A 220 -40.78 7.26 -33.31
C ILE A 220 -41.12 7.41 -34.81
N ALA A 221 -40.48 6.63 -35.69
CA ALA A 221 -40.74 6.68 -37.13
C ALA A 221 -42.17 6.23 -37.48
N ASP A 222 -42.69 5.20 -36.83
CA ASP A 222 -44.06 4.73 -37.04
C ASP A 222 -45.10 5.75 -36.53
N LEU A 223 -44.86 6.34 -35.37
CA LEU A 223 -45.69 7.42 -34.84
C LEU A 223 -45.71 8.64 -35.78
N GLN A 224 -44.58 8.97 -36.41
CA GLN A 224 -44.51 10.03 -37.41
C GLN A 224 -45.31 9.70 -38.68
N ARG A 225 -45.24 8.46 -39.18
CA ARG A 225 -46.06 8.02 -40.34
C ARG A 225 -47.55 8.09 -40.02
N LYS A 226 -47.95 7.62 -38.84
CA LYS A 226 -49.35 7.66 -38.38
C LYS A 226 -49.84 9.10 -38.21
N LYS A 227 -49.02 9.98 -37.63
CA LYS A 227 -49.32 11.42 -37.55
C LYS A 227 -49.57 12.01 -38.94
N LYS A 228 -48.70 11.72 -39.92
CA LYS A 228 -48.84 12.21 -41.30
C LYS A 228 -50.12 11.72 -41.97
N SER A 229 -50.48 10.43 -41.83
CA SER A 229 -51.73 9.91 -42.40
C SER A 229 -52.97 10.59 -41.80
N LEU A 230 -52.97 10.84 -40.49
CA LEU A 230 -54.06 11.56 -39.82
C LEU A 230 -54.14 13.04 -40.25
N GLU A 231 -53.00 13.68 -40.52
CA GLU A 231 -52.93 15.02 -41.09
C GLU A 231 -53.46 15.06 -42.53
N ASP A 232 -53.17 14.05 -43.34
CA ASP A 232 -53.65 13.92 -44.72
C ASP A 232 -55.17 13.60 -44.79
N GLU A 233 -55.70 12.83 -43.83
CA GLU A 233 -57.14 12.51 -43.72
C GLU A 233 -57.99 13.64 -43.13
N ARG A 234 -57.39 14.52 -42.31
CA ARG A 234 -58.08 15.64 -41.64
C ARG A 234 -58.87 16.54 -42.61
N PRO A 235 -58.32 17.00 -43.75
CA PRO A 235 -59.07 17.78 -44.73
C PRO A 235 -60.27 17.03 -45.31
N HIS A 236 -60.12 15.72 -45.58
CA HIS A 236 -61.21 14.89 -46.11
C HIS A 236 -62.34 14.72 -45.09
N ASN A 237 -62.00 14.37 -43.85
CA ASN A 237 -62.98 14.21 -42.77
C ASN A 237 -63.65 15.53 -42.41
N TYR A 238 -62.89 16.62 -42.36
CA TYR A 238 -63.44 17.97 -42.13
C TYR A 238 -64.41 18.39 -43.24
N LEU A 239 -64.04 18.17 -44.50
CA LEU A 239 -64.89 18.50 -45.65
C LEU A 239 -66.15 17.62 -45.69
N PHE A 240 -66.04 16.34 -45.34
CA PHE A 240 -67.16 15.42 -45.21
C PHE A 240 -68.13 15.85 -44.10
N MET A 241 -67.61 16.16 -42.90
CA MET A 241 -68.43 16.64 -41.78
C MET A 241 -69.09 17.99 -42.11
N LYS A 242 -68.38 18.92 -42.76
CA LYS A 242 -68.95 20.20 -43.21
C LYS A 242 -70.14 19.99 -44.13
N LYS A 243 -70.04 19.09 -45.12
CA LYS A 243 -71.16 18.74 -46.01
C LYS A 243 -72.35 18.12 -45.27
N GLN A 244 -72.11 17.28 -44.26
CA GLN A 244 -73.20 16.74 -43.44
C GLN A 244 -73.90 17.83 -42.61
N VAL A 245 -73.14 18.73 -42.00
CA VAL A 245 -73.69 19.85 -41.23
C VAL A 245 -74.51 20.76 -42.14
N GLU A 246 -73.99 21.14 -43.31
CA GLU A 246 -74.72 21.95 -44.31
C GLU A 246 -76.05 21.32 -44.71
N ARG A 247 -76.06 19.99 -44.91
CA ARG A 247 -77.28 19.24 -45.24
C ARG A 247 -78.30 19.24 -44.09
N ILE A 248 -77.87 19.03 -42.85
CA ILE A 248 -78.76 19.06 -41.69
C ILE A 248 -79.32 20.48 -41.47
N THR A 249 -78.51 21.53 -41.60
CA THR A 249 -78.99 22.92 -41.49
C THR A 249 -80.00 23.28 -42.58
N SER A 250 -79.82 22.75 -43.79
CA SER A 250 -80.77 22.87 -44.90
C SER A 250 -82.11 22.18 -44.59
N GLU A 251 -82.06 20.95 -44.07
CA GLU A 251 -83.26 20.20 -43.67
C GLU A 251 -84.01 20.91 -42.52
N VAL A 252 -83.31 21.43 -41.50
CA VAL A 252 -83.92 22.15 -40.36
C VAL A 252 -84.53 23.50 -40.77
N CYS A 253 -83.88 24.28 -41.65
CA CYS A 253 -84.43 25.54 -42.17
C CYS A 253 -85.64 25.34 -43.09
N SER A 254 -85.89 24.13 -43.60
CA SER A 254 -87.08 23.84 -44.42
C SER A 254 -88.32 23.45 -43.61
N VAL A 255 -88.14 23.20 -42.30
CA VAL A 255 -89.19 22.72 -41.38
C VAL A 255 -89.62 23.81 -40.36
N MET A 256 -88.91 24.94 -40.31
CA MET A 256 -89.30 26.18 -39.60
C MET A 256 -89.99 27.16 -40.54
#